data_AF-A0A7S3HBK7-F1
#
_entry.id   AF-A0A7S3HBK7-F1
#
_cell.length_a   1.000
_cell.length_b   1.000
_cell.length_c   1.000
_cell.angle_alpha   90.00
_cell.angle_beta   90.00
_cell.angle_gamma   90.00
#
_symmetry.space_group_name_H-M   'P 1'
#
loop_
_entity.id
_entity.type
_entity.pdbx_description
1 polymer ?
#
loop_
_entity_poly.entity_id
_entity_poly.type
_entity_poly.pdbx_seq_one_letter_code
_entity_poly.pdbx_strand_id
1 'polypeptide(L)'
;MSFNSTTAILSTFNIDPTEHYRSMSNGFAACHENPVSVGLHLVTSPLGMVGLCSLLYTYTKSSSMAISLTFLYLLSLLPAVPNGVFAGTAMLCAAVVFLTRTWKLDYKFALFLIALSYLLQDLAHLATGEKTYQASYSDGGHIDFNNPLFWLYSLVEHTYYLLPLCVHVAIPFVNSVVPANIAVILNAPIPDEMQRLHA
;
A
#
# COMPACT_ATOMS: atom_id res chain seq x y z
N MET A 1 -22.34 -0.02 -26.14
CA MET A 1 -20.90 0.03 -26.50
C MET A 1 -20.31 -1.33 -26.21
N SER A 2 -19.86 -2.07 -27.23
CA SER A 2 -19.14 -3.33 -27.00
C SER A 2 -17.73 -3.01 -26.52
N PHE A 3 -17.40 -3.34 -25.28
CA PHE A 3 -16.03 -3.34 -24.80
C PHE A 3 -15.25 -4.40 -25.60
N ASN A 4 -14.40 -3.97 -26.53
CA ASN A 4 -13.45 -4.85 -27.19
C ASN A 4 -12.35 -5.21 -26.18
N SER A 5 -12.53 -6.35 -25.52
CA SER A 5 -11.70 -6.85 -24.43
C SER A 5 -10.20 -6.95 -24.80
N THR A 6 -9.89 -7.14 -26.08
CA THR A 6 -8.52 -7.32 -26.58
C THR A 6 -7.71 -6.02 -26.60
N THR A 7 -8.34 -4.88 -26.90
CA THR A 7 -7.70 -3.55 -26.83
C THR A 7 -7.48 -3.08 -25.40
N ALA A 8 -8.36 -3.46 -24.47
CA ALA A 8 -8.18 -3.18 -23.05
C ALA A 8 -6.94 -3.90 -22.48
N ILE A 9 -6.75 -5.18 -22.83
CA ILE A 9 -5.61 -5.99 -22.36
C ILE A 9 -4.28 -5.50 -22.93
N LEU A 10 -4.22 -5.11 -24.21
CA LEU A 10 -3.00 -4.57 -24.81
C LEU A 10 -2.63 -3.19 -24.25
N SER A 11 -3.62 -2.36 -23.88
CA SER A 11 -3.35 -1.10 -23.19
C SER A 11 -2.83 -1.30 -21.76
N THR A 12 -3.13 -2.43 -21.11
CA THR A 12 -2.61 -2.76 -19.77
C THR A 12 -1.09 -2.98 -19.77
N PHE A 13 -0.50 -3.38 -20.89
CA PHE A 13 0.96 -3.57 -21.02
C PHE A 13 1.72 -2.27 -21.30
N ASN A 14 1.01 -1.15 -21.51
CA ASN A 14 1.63 0.15 -21.78
C ASN A 14 1.35 1.17 -20.67
N ILE A 15 1.05 0.69 -19.46
CA ILE A 15 0.92 1.53 -18.26
C ILE A 15 2.34 1.85 -17.79
N ASP A 16 2.71 3.12 -17.81
CA ASP A 16 3.91 3.60 -17.10
C ASP A 16 3.67 3.40 -15.59
N PRO A 17 4.41 2.48 -14.94
CA PRO A 17 4.22 2.19 -13.51
C PRO A 17 4.45 3.42 -12.63
N THR A 18 5.34 4.32 -13.05
CA THR A 18 5.66 5.55 -12.33
C THR A 18 4.51 6.55 -12.44
N GLU A 19 3.98 6.78 -13.64
CA GLU A 19 2.86 7.70 -13.82
C GLU A 19 1.59 7.20 -13.12
N HIS A 20 1.35 5.89 -13.19
CA HIS A 20 0.25 5.24 -12.49
C HIS A 20 0.35 5.38 -10.98
N TYR A 21 1.52 5.07 -10.39
CA TYR A 21 1.74 5.26 -8.97
C TYR A 21 1.58 6.74 -8.56
N ARG A 22 2.08 7.68 -9.39
CA ARG A 22 1.92 9.12 -9.13
C ARG A 22 0.44 9.52 -9.05
N SER A 23 -0.39 9.08 -9.99
CA SER A 23 -1.83 9.32 -9.99
C SER A 23 -2.50 8.81 -8.71
N MET A 24 -2.23 7.55 -8.35
CA MET A 24 -2.73 6.93 -7.12
C MET A 24 -2.28 7.69 -5.87
N SER A 25 -1.00 8.05 -5.80
CA SER A 25 -0.43 8.75 -4.65
C SER A 25 -1.02 10.14 -4.45
N ASN A 26 -1.31 10.87 -5.52
CA ASN A 26 -1.96 12.18 -5.45
C ASN A 26 -3.39 12.06 -4.92
N GLY A 27 -4.16 11.09 -5.42
CA GLY A 27 -5.52 10.84 -4.94
C GLY A 27 -5.55 10.41 -3.47
N PHE A 28 -4.62 9.53 -3.07
CA PHE A 28 -4.49 9.09 -1.69
C PHE A 28 -4.07 10.23 -0.75
N ALA A 29 -3.11 11.07 -1.16
CA ALA A 29 -2.64 12.21 -0.37
C ALA A 29 -3.74 13.25 -0.12
N ALA A 30 -4.64 13.47 -1.09
CA ALA A 30 -5.81 14.34 -0.92
C ALA A 30 -6.82 13.84 0.14
N CYS A 31 -6.68 12.59 0.61
CA CYS A 31 -7.49 11.99 1.67
C CYS A 31 -6.75 11.89 3.01
N HIS A 32 -5.49 12.36 3.09
CA HIS A 32 -4.58 12.15 4.22
C HIS A 32 -3.74 13.41 4.49
N GLU A 33 -4.41 14.51 4.81
CA GLU A 33 -3.79 15.81 5.12
C GLU A 33 -3.44 15.92 6.62
N ASN A 34 -4.12 15.14 7.48
CA ASN A 34 -3.93 15.18 8.92
C ASN A 34 -2.82 14.20 9.38
N PRO A 35 -1.77 14.68 10.09
CA PRO A 35 -0.67 13.82 10.56
C PRO A 35 -1.13 12.71 11.52
N VAL A 36 -2.22 12.91 12.26
CA VAL A 36 -2.78 11.89 13.16
C VAL A 36 -3.35 10.72 12.34
N SER A 37 -4.11 11.02 11.29
CA SER A 37 -4.65 9.98 10.40
C SER A 37 -3.53 9.22 9.69
N VAL A 38 -2.53 9.93 9.18
CA VAL A 38 -1.34 9.34 8.56
C VAL A 38 -0.58 8.44 9.54
N GLY A 39 -0.36 8.91 10.76
CA GLY A 39 0.29 8.13 11.82
C GLY A 39 -0.48 6.86 12.19
N LEU A 40 -1.82 6.95 12.27
CA LEU A 40 -2.67 5.78 12.50
C LEU A 40 -2.56 4.78 11.35
N HIS A 41 -2.61 5.23 10.09
CA HIS A 41 -2.45 4.38 8.90
C HIS A 41 -1.08 3.69 8.84
N LEU A 42 -0.01 4.37 9.26
CA LEU A 42 1.33 3.76 9.37
C LEU A 42 1.40 2.62 10.40
N VAL A 43 0.49 2.57 11.36
CA VAL A 43 0.40 1.48 12.35
C VAL A 43 -0.58 0.41 11.90
N THR A 44 -1.77 0.80 11.46
CA THR A 44 -2.85 -0.12 11.12
C THR A 44 -2.53 -0.92 9.85
N SER A 45 -1.93 -0.31 8.82
CA SER A 45 -1.62 -1.01 7.56
C SER A 45 -0.62 -2.16 7.75
N PRO A 46 0.54 -1.98 8.42
CA PRO A 46 1.42 -3.09 8.78
C PRO A 46 0.74 -4.12 9.68
N LEU A 47 -0.14 -3.71 10.60
CA LEU A 47 -0.85 -4.63 11.49
C LEU A 47 -1.76 -5.59 10.70
N GLY A 48 -2.48 -5.08 9.71
CA GLY A 48 -3.27 -5.90 8.79
C GLY A 48 -2.40 -6.88 7.99
N MET A 49 -1.24 -6.41 7.53
CA MET A 49 -0.28 -7.25 6.81
C MET A 49 0.32 -8.35 7.70
N VAL A 50 0.57 -8.09 9.00
CA VAL A 50 0.96 -9.14 9.96
C VAL A 50 -0.13 -10.21 10.06
N GLY A 51 -1.41 -9.82 10.09
CA GLY A 51 -2.53 -10.75 10.03
C GLY A 51 -2.51 -11.59 8.76
N LEU A 52 -2.36 -10.96 7.59
CA LEU A 52 -2.31 -11.66 6.30
C LEU A 52 -1.12 -12.64 6.20
N CYS A 53 0.08 -12.20 6.58
CA CYS A 53 1.26 -13.06 6.60
C CYS A 53 1.13 -14.20 7.62
N SER A 54 0.44 -13.98 8.75
CA SER A 54 0.16 -15.02 9.74
C SER A 54 -0.81 -16.08 9.22
N LEU A 55 -1.81 -15.69 8.40
CA LEU A 55 -2.67 -16.66 7.70
C LEU A 55 -1.87 -17.50 6.71
N LEU A 56 -1.02 -16.85 5.91
CA LEU A 56 -0.14 -17.54 4.96
C LEU A 56 0.80 -18.51 5.67
N TYR A 57 1.39 -18.10 6.80
CA TYR A 57 2.21 -18.97 7.64
C TYR A 57 1.38 -20.14 8.20
N THR A 58 0.14 -19.90 8.64
CA THR A 58 -0.72 -20.96 9.18
C THR A 58 -1.04 -22.02 8.13
N TYR A 59 -1.19 -21.62 6.85
CA TYR A 59 -1.43 -22.53 5.74
C TYR A 59 -0.15 -23.26 5.28
N THR A 60 0.94 -22.51 5.06
CA THR A 60 2.18 -23.04 4.49
C THR A 60 3.12 -23.68 5.52
N LYS A 61 2.91 -23.39 6.81
CA LYS A 61 3.81 -23.74 7.93
C LYS A 61 5.27 -23.29 7.73
N SER A 62 5.50 -22.30 6.86
CA SER A 62 6.83 -21.86 6.47
C SER A 62 6.93 -20.35 6.41
N SER A 63 7.95 -19.78 7.06
CA SER A 63 8.25 -18.34 6.95
C SER A 63 8.87 -17.97 5.60
N SER A 64 9.41 -18.95 4.87
CA SER A 64 10.04 -18.71 3.57
C SER A 64 9.06 -18.14 2.56
N MET A 65 7.79 -18.56 2.60
CA MET A 65 6.77 -18.05 1.67
C MET A 65 6.53 -16.54 1.87
N ALA A 66 6.35 -16.09 3.12
CA ALA A 66 6.18 -14.67 3.42
C ALA A 66 7.40 -13.85 3.01
N ILE A 67 8.61 -14.37 3.23
CA ILE A 67 9.86 -13.72 2.82
C ILE A 67 9.95 -13.63 1.29
N SER A 68 9.69 -14.72 0.57
CA SER A 68 9.73 -14.75 -0.90
C SER A 68 8.70 -13.81 -1.52
N LEU A 69 7.46 -13.82 -1.03
CA LEU A 69 6.43 -12.88 -1.52
C LEU A 69 6.79 -11.43 -1.22
N THR A 70 7.33 -11.15 -0.03
CA THR A 70 7.81 -9.81 0.33
C THR A 70 8.95 -9.36 -0.59
N PHE A 71 9.89 -10.25 -0.89
CA PHE A 71 11.00 -9.96 -1.80
C PHE A 71 10.50 -9.67 -3.22
N LEU A 72 9.60 -10.51 -3.75
CA LEU A 72 9.00 -10.30 -5.07
C LEU A 72 8.18 -9.01 -5.13
N TYR A 73 7.42 -8.71 -4.07
CA TYR A 73 6.68 -7.46 -3.93
C TYR A 73 7.60 -6.23 -3.94
N LEU A 74 8.72 -6.27 -3.21
CA LEU A 74 9.68 -5.17 -3.25
C LEU A 74 10.29 -5.04 -4.65
N LEU A 75 10.69 -6.14 -5.30
CA LEU A 75 11.19 -6.07 -6.68
C LEU A 75 10.16 -5.48 -7.65
N SER A 76 8.87 -5.76 -7.48
CA SER A 76 7.82 -5.21 -8.34
C SER A 76 7.52 -3.73 -8.08
N LEU A 77 7.93 -3.18 -6.93
CA LEU A 77 7.81 -1.74 -6.63
C LEU A 77 8.96 -0.90 -7.17
N LEU A 78 10.14 -1.49 -7.38
CA LEU A 78 11.33 -0.80 -7.86
C LEU A 78 11.04 0.16 -9.03
N PRO A 79 10.37 -0.25 -10.14
CA PRO A 79 10.14 0.64 -11.28
C PRO A 79 9.02 1.68 -11.08
N ALA A 80 8.28 1.63 -9.96
CA ALA A 80 7.06 2.41 -9.78
C ALA A 80 7.21 3.53 -8.72
N VAL A 81 7.99 3.31 -7.66
CA VAL A 81 7.96 4.19 -6.47
C VAL A 81 9.29 4.96 -6.25
N PRO A 82 9.25 6.18 -5.69
CA PRO A 82 10.46 6.92 -5.31
C PRO A 82 11.34 6.20 -4.28
N ASN A 83 12.65 6.49 -4.26
CA ASN A 83 13.62 5.81 -3.40
C ASN A 83 13.28 5.88 -1.90
N GLY A 84 12.86 7.06 -1.41
CA GLY A 84 12.46 7.22 -0.01
C GLY A 84 11.24 6.37 0.35
N VAL A 85 10.25 6.33 -0.55
CA VAL A 85 9.06 5.50 -0.40
C VAL A 85 9.42 4.02 -0.43
N PHE A 86 10.29 3.61 -1.35
CA PHE A 86 10.79 2.25 -1.44
C PHE A 86 11.47 1.82 -0.15
N ALA A 87 12.40 2.62 0.37
CA ALA A 87 13.15 2.34 1.58
C ALA A 87 12.22 2.22 2.80
N GLY A 88 11.29 3.16 2.98
CA GLY A 88 10.31 3.11 4.06
C GLY A 88 9.39 1.89 3.95
N THR A 89 8.95 1.55 2.73
CA THR A 89 8.14 0.35 2.48
C THR A 89 8.91 -0.92 2.81
N ALA A 90 10.17 -1.03 2.39
CA ALA A 90 11.03 -2.16 2.72
C ALA A 90 11.23 -2.32 4.23
N MET A 91 11.38 -1.22 4.98
CA MET A 91 11.45 -1.24 6.44
C MET A 91 10.14 -1.75 7.07
N LEU A 92 8.98 -1.27 6.61
CA LEU A 92 7.67 -1.75 7.09
C LEU A 92 7.48 -3.24 6.77
N CYS A 93 7.81 -3.67 5.56
CA CYS A 93 7.78 -5.08 5.16
C CYS A 93 8.68 -5.95 6.05
N ALA A 94 9.92 -5.51 6.34
CA ALA A 94 10.81 -6.21 7.24
C ALA A 94 10.23 -6.33 8.66
N ALA A 95 9.63 -5.25 9.17
CA ALA A 95 8.93 -5.25 10.46
C ALA A 95 7.75 -6.22 10.47
N VAL A 96 6.92 -6.23 9.42
CA VAL A 96 5.79 -7.16 9.26
C VAL A 96 6.26 -8.62 9.29
N VAL A 97 7.28 -8.97 8.51
CA VAL A 97 7.84 -10.32 8.48
C VAL A 97 8.40 -10.71 9.85
N PHE A 98 9.13 -9.80 10.50
CA PHE A 98 9.66 -10.01 11.85
C PHE A 98 8.55 -10.24 12.88
N LEU A 99 7.53 -9.40 12.91
CA LEU A 99 6.40 -9.50 13.83
C LEU A 99 5.58 -10.77 13.58
N THR A 100 5.32 -11.12 12.33
CA THR A 100 4.62 -12.37 11.95
C THR A 100 5.34 -13.59 12.54
N ARG A 101 6.68 -13.64 12.44
CA ARG A 101 7.49 -14.74 12.99
C ARG A 101 7.54 -14.77 14.51
N THR A 102 7.49 -13.59 15.13
CA THR A 102 7.60 -13.44 16.59
C THR A 102 6.28 -13.75 17.28
N TRP A 103 5.17 -13.20 16.78
CA TRP A 103 3.85 -13.31 17.41
C TRP A 103 3.19 -14.67 17.20
N LYS A 104 3.50 -15.36 16.09
CA LYS A 104 2.97 -16.71 15.77
C LYS A 104 1.45 -16.80 15.97
N LEU A 105 0.73 -15.81 15.43
CA LEU A 105 -0.72 -15.74 15.57
C LEU A 105 -1.38 -16.97 14.96
N ASP A 106 -2.39 -17.51 15.62
CA ASP A 106 -3.26 -18.51 15.02
C ASP A 106 -4.19 -17.87 13.96
N TYR A 107 -4.93 -18.70 13.23
CA TYR A 107 -5.80 -18.21 12.17
C TYR A 107 -6.90 -17.27 12.68
N LYS A 108 -7.38 -17.43 13.92
CA LYS A 108 -8.46 -16.61 14.49
C LYS A 108 -7.95 -15.21 14.79
N PHE A 109 -6.81 -15.13 15.48
CA PHE A 109 -6.16 -13.86 15.78
C PHE A 109 -5.67 -13.17 14.51
N ALA A 110 -5.20 -13.92 13.52
CA ALA A 110 -4.79 -13.37 12.23
C ALA A 110 -5.98 -12.75 11.47
N LEU A 111 -7.14 -13.43 11.40
CA LEU A 111 -8.37 -12.88 10.82
C LEU A 111 -8.88 -11.66 11.60
N PHE A 112 -8.86 -11.73 12.94
CA PHE A 112 -9.23 -10.62 13.80
C PHE A 112 -8.34 -9.40 13.53
N LEU A 113 -7.03 -9.60 13.37
CA LEU A 113 -6.09 -8.52 13.14
C LEU A 113 -6.31 -7.84 11.78
N ILE A 114 -6.63 -8.60 10.74
CA ILE A 114 -7.02 -8.06 9.43
C ILE A 114 -8.29 -7.21 9.58
N ALA A 115 -9.35 -7.76 10.19
CA ALA A 115 -10.60 -7.03 10.38
C ALA A 115 -10.42 -5.77 11.23
N LEU A 116 -9.68 -5.87 12.33
CA LEU A 116 -9.38 -4.74 13.21
C LEU A 116 -8.57 -3.67 12.47
N SER A 117 -7.56 -4.06 11.70
CA SER A 117 -6.74 -3.11 10.93
C SER A 117 -7.55 -2.32 9.91
N TYR A 118 -8.53 -2.96 9.27
CA TYR A 118 -9.45 -2.33 8.33
C TYR A 118 -10.35 -1.32 9.05
N LEU A 119 -11.00 -1.75 10.13
CA LEU A 119 -11.90 -0.89 10.92
C LEU A 119 -11.17 0.31 11.54
N LEU A 120 -9.93 0.13 11.98
CA LEU A 120 -9.13 1.22 12.56
C LEU A 120 -8.69 2.24 11.51
N GLN A 121 -8.53 1.86 10.24
CA GLN A 121 -8.28 2.80 9.15
C GLN A 121 -9.49 3.70 8.90
N ASP A 122 -10.69 3.11 8.81
CA ASP A 122 -11.94 3.89 8.70
C ASP A 122 -12.17 4.78 9.93
N LEU A 123 -11.87 4.28 11.14
CA LEU A 123 -11.98 5.07 12.37
C LEU A 123 -11.00 6.25 12.39
N ALA A 124 -9.81 6.10 11.82
CA ALA A 124 -8.84 7.20 11.70
C ALA A 124 -9.42 8.34 10.87
N HIS A 125 -10.01 8.04 9.72
CA HIS A 125 -10.70 9.02 8.87
C HIS A 125 -11.91 9.64 9.57
N LEU A 126 -12.73 8.84 10.27
CA LEU A 126 -13.85 9.34 11.06
C LEU A 126 -13.39 10.33 12.14
N ALA A 127 -12.31 10.01 12.85
CA ALA A 127 -11.78 10.83 13.93
C ALA A 127 -11.16 12.15 13.45
N THR A 128 -10.59 12.17 12.24
CA THR A 128 -9.99 13.38 11.64
C THR A 128 -10.94 14.17 10.74
N GLY A 129 -12.12 13.61 10.42
CA GLY A 129 -13.08 14.20 9.49
C GLY A 129 -12.66 14.14 8.02
N GLU A 130 -11.70 13.27 7.69
CA GLU A 130 -11.19 13.08 6.34
C GLU A 130 -12.04 12.06 5.56
N LYS A 131 -12.07 12.21 4.24
CA LYS A 131 -12.66 11.20 3.36
C LYS A 131 -11.71 10.01 3.22
N THR A 132 -12.24 8.82 2.99
CA THR A 132 -11.40 7.66 2.65
C THR A 132 -11.06 7.67 1.17
N TYR A 133 -9.86 7.20 0.81
CA TYR A 133 -9.53 7.00 -0.61
C TYR A 133 -10.43 5.93 -1.25
N GLN A 134 -10.86 4.93 -0.47
CA GLN A 134 -11.81 3.91 -0.93
C GLN A 134 -13.10 4.53 -1.49
N ALA A 135 -13.60 5.62 -0.90
CA ALA A 135 -14.80 6.31 -1.38
C ALA A 135 -14.68 6.88 -2.80
N SER A 136 -13.47 7.01 -3.36
CA SER A 136 -13.28 7.53 -4.73
C SER A 136 -13.53 6.50 -5.84
N TYR A 137 -13.48 5.20 -5.51
CA TYR A 137 -13.66 4.10 -6.48
C TYR A 137 -14.75 3.09 -6.07
N SER A 138 -15.54 3.45 -5.06
CA SER A 138 -16.56 2.57 -4.47
C SER A 138 -17.88 3.32 -4.28
N ASP A 139 -18.95 2.61 -3.90
CA ASP A 139 -20.27 3.20 -3.65
C ASP A 139 -20.28 3.94 -2.29
N GLY A 140 -19.62 5.10 -2.23
CA GLY A 140 -19.52 5.90 -1.02
C GLY A 140 -18.66 5.28 0.09
N GLY A 141 -17.75 4.38 -0.25
CA GLY A 141 -16.95 3.60 0.72
C GLY A 141 -17.43 2.16 0.87
N HIS A 142 -18.51 1.75 0.21
CA HIS A 142 -19.08 0.40 0.30
C HIS A 142 -18.78 -0.46 -0.94
N ILE A 143 -19.06 -1.76 -0.85
CA ILE A 143 -18.97 -2.67 -2.01
C ILE A 143 -19.87 -2.14 -3.12
N ASP A 144 -19.31 -1.81 -4.28
CA ASP A 144 -20.09 -1.38 -5.44
C ASP A 144 -20.61 -2.61 -6.21
N PHE A 145 -21.87 -2.98 -5.94
CA PHE A 145 -22.55 -4.06 -6.64
C PHE A 145 -22.99 -3.69 -8.07
N ASN A 146 -22.98 -2.40 -8.43
CA ASN A 146 -23.28 -1.96 -9.79
C ASN A 146 -22.07 -2.13 -10.71
N ASN A 147 -20.85 -1.97 -10.19
CA ASN A 147 -19.60 -2.19 -10.93
C ASN A 147 -18.60 -3.08 -10.17
N PRO A 148 -18.94 -4.36 -9.88
CA PRO A 148 -18.18 -5.20 -8.95
C PRO A 148 -16.76 -5.51 -9.41
N LEU A 149 -16.53 -5.64 -10.72
CA LEU A 149 -15.19 -5.91 -11.27
C LEU A 149 -14.27 -4.70 -11.16
N PHE A 150 -14.79 -3.50 -11.40
CA PHE A 150 -14.03 -2.26 -11.25
C PHE A 150 -13.66 -2.04 -9.78
N TRP A 151 -14.64 -2.15 -8.88
CA TRP A 151 -14.42 -2.04 -7.44
C TRP A 151 -13.37 -3.03 -6.94
N LEU A 152 -13.46 -4.31 -7.34
CA LEU A 152 -12.51 -5.32 -6.91
C LEU A 152 -11.10 -5.05 -7.43
N TYR A 153 -10.98 -4.64 -8.70
CA TYR A 153 -9.71 -4.26 -9.29
C TYR A 153 -9.06 -3.09 -8.53
N SER A 154 -9.81 -2.01 -8.30
CA SER A 154 -9.32 -0.84 -7.55
C SER A 154 -9.01 -1.16 -6.09
N LEU A 155 -9.77 -2.05 -5.45
CA LEU A 155 -9.47 -2.52 -4.08
C LEU A 155 -8.16 -3.31 -4.02
N VAL A 156 -7.93 -4.23 -4.97
CA VAL A 156 -6.69 -5.02 -5.04
C VAL A 156 -5.50 -4.10 -5.32
N GLU A 157 -5.67 -3.16 -6.24
CA GLU A 157 -4.64 -2.16 -6.57
C GLU A 157 -4.31 -1.25 -5.39
N HIS A 158 -5.32 -0.71 -4.71
CA HIS A 158 -5.14 0.07 -3.50
C HIS A 158 -4.44 -0.75 -2.40
N THR A 159 -4.83 -2.02 -2.21
CA THR A 159 -4.19 -2.91 -1.24
C THR A 159 -2.73 -3.19 -1.60
N TYR A 160 -2.41 -3.39 -2.88
CA TYR A 160 -1.06 -3.59 -3.38
C TYR A 160 -0.16 -2.38 -3.08
N TYR A 161 -0.66 -1.16 -3.29
CA TYR A 161 0.07 0.07 -3.03
C TYR A 161 -0.11 0.63 -1.61
N LEU A 162 -0.86 -0.02 -0.72
CA LEU A 162 -1.22 0.56 0.58
C LEU A 162 0.00 0.96 1.42
N LEU A 163 0.99 0.08 1.57
CA LEU A 163 2.21 0.39 2.32
C LEU A 163 3.01 1.54 1.70
N PRO A 164 3.36 1.54 0.39
CA PRO A 164 4.06 2.67 -0.19
C PRO A 164 3.24 3.96 -0.19
N LEU A 165 1.91 3.92 -0.29
CA LEU A 165 1.05 5.09 -0.17
C LEU A 165 1.11 5.69 1.25
N CYS A 166 1.00 4.85 2.30
CA CYS A 166 1.15 5.30 3.69
C CYS A 166 2.53 5.93 3.94
N VAL A 167 3.60 5.34 3.41
CA VAL A 167 4.96 5.90 3.52
C VAL A 167 5.06 7.24 2.79
N HIS A 168 4.50 7.33 1.58
CA HIS A 168 4.50 8.56 0.78
C HIS A 168 3.89 9.73 1.54
N VAL A 169 2.69 9.56 2.09
CA VAL A 169 2.01 10.65 2.83
C VAL A 169 2.68 10.95 4.17
N ALA A 170 3.47 10.01 4.73
CA ALA A 170 4.19 10.23 5.98
C ALA A 170 5.48 11.06 5.82
N ILE A 171 6.17 10.95 4.67
CA ILE A 171 7.46 11.61 4.43
C ILE A 171 7.42 13.12 4.74
N PRO A 172 6.43 13.91 4.27
CA PRO A 172 6.36 15.34 4.57
C PRO A 172 6.34 15.66 6.07
N PHE A 173 5.68 14.85 6.89
CA PHE A 173 5.61 15.05 8.34
C PHE A 173 6.92 14.66 9.02
N VAL A 174 7.59 13.61 8.54
CA VAL A 174 8.85 13.10 9.08
C VAL A 174 10.05 13.97 8.68
N ASN A 175 9.99 14.66 7.53
CA ASN A 175 11.04 15.57 7.07
C ASN A 175 11.41 16.65 8.10
N SER A 176 10.47 17.04 8.97
CA SER A 176 10.70 18.03 10.04
C SER A 176 11.55 17.52 11.20
N VAL A 177 11.68 16.20 11.36
CA VAL A 177 12.34 15.57 12.52
C VAL A 177 13.60 14.77 12.17
N VAL A 178 13.84 14.47 10.89
CA VAL A 178 15.02 13.72 10.45
C VAL A 178 16.20 14.64 10.10
N PRO A 179 17.46 14.16 10.23
CA PRO A 179 18.62 14.91 9.78
C PRO A 179 18.57 15.29 8.29
N ALA A 180 19.11 16.46 7.92
CA ALA A 180 19.05 16.99 6.57
C ALA A 180 19.59 16.03 5.49
N ASN A 181 20.65 15.28 5.80
CA ASN A 181 21.21 14.27 4.90
C ASN A 181 20.25 13.10 4.64
N ILE A 182 19.38 12.77 5.60
CA ILE A 182 18.36 11.74 5.44
C ILE A 182 17.17 12.31 4.65
N ALA A 183 16.77 13.56 4.92
CA ALA A 183 15.71 14.22 4.18
C ALA A 183 16.01 14.28 2.66
N VAL A 184 17.26 14.53 2.26
CA VAL A 184 17.66 14.51 0.85
C VAL A 184 17.38 13.14 0.20
N ILE A 185 17.67 12.05 0.92
CA ILE A 185 17.44 10.69 0.41
C ILE A 185 15.94 10.38 0.35
N LEU A 186 15.17 10.78 1.36
CA LEU A 186 13.72 10.54 1.40
C LEU A 186 12.97 11.25 0.27
N ASN A 187 13.41 12.44 -0.09
CA ASN A 187 12.80 13.26 -1.15
C ASN A 187 13.46 13.07 -2.53
N ALA A 188 14.43 12.14 -2.65
CA ALA A 188 15.10 11.90 -3.92
C ALA A 188 14.10 11.38 -4.98
N PRO A 189 14.12 11.91 -6.21
CA PRO A 189 13.27 11.41 -7.29
C PRO A 189 13.63 9.96 -7.66
N ILE A 190 12.78 9.33 -8.45
CA ILE A 190 13.08 8.01 -9.04
C ILE A 190 14.34 8.17 -9.90
N PRO A 191 15.37 7.31 -9.76
CA PRO A 191 16.59 7.39 -10.57
C PRO A 191 16.27 7.36 -12.06
N ASP A 192 16.94 8.20 -12.84
CA ASP A 192 16.73 8.32 -14.29
C ASP A 192 16.94 6.97 -15.01
N GLU A 193 17.84 6.13 -14.49
CA GLU A 193 18.11 4.79 -15.02
C GLU A 193 16.90 3.86 -14.92
N MET A 194 16.07 4.05 -13.89
CA MET A 194 14.84 3.27 -13.66
C MET A 194 13.70 3.78 -14.54
N GLN A 195 13.68 5.08 -14.82
CA GLN A 195 12.72 5.69 -15.75
C GLN A 195 12.98 5.24 -17.21
N ARG A 196 14.25 5.03 -17.59
CA ARG A 196 14.65 4.61 -18.94
C ARG A 196 14.40 3.14 -19.28
N LEU A 197 14.12 2.29 -18.29
CA LEU A 197 13.75 0.87 -18.55
C LEU A 197 12.31 0.72 -19.04
N HIS A 198 11.52 1.79 -18.99
CA HIS A 198 10.10 1.81 -19.32
C HIS A 198 9.70 2.84 -20.40
N ALA A 199 10.68 3.55 -20.98
CA ALA A 199 10.50 4.48 -22.12
C ALA A 199 10.93 3.82 -23.44
#